data_AF-A0A838MZ89-F1
#
_entry.id   AF-A0A838MZ89-F1
#
_cell.length_a   1.000
_cell.length_b   1.000
_cell.length_c   1.000
_cell.angle_alpha   90.00
_cell.angle_beta   90.00
_cell.angle_gamma   90.00
#
_symmetry.space_group_name_H-M   'P 1'
#
loop_
_entity.id
_entity.type
_entity.pdbx_description
1 polymer ?
#
loop_
_entity_poly.entity_id
_entity_poly.type
_entity_poly.pdbx_seq_one_letter_code
_entity_poly.pdbx_strand_id
1 'polypeptide(L)'
;MTARQRFLLLLVFFITTLIITWLWWNQREKVDLAEYAPADALVFLEANELPHIVERLASTQAWRALAPAAGLEADPTQFGWLSTLAGWTSIGPAELVIYSRAQLAVVVLGFDAAEEPGAALNIRPQAALLVETHSSDSRAQILVDKIAADFARRAYGTPQMSSRVE
;
A
#
# COMPACT_ATOMS: atom_id res chain seq x y z
N MET A 1 23.14 -2.87 46.69
CA MET A 1 23.20 -2.23 45.35
C MET A 1 24.09 -1.01 45.42
N THR A 2 25.15 -0.99 44.60
CA THR A 2 26.05 0.16 44.51
C THR A 2 25.41 1.32 43.75
N ALA A 3 25.88 2.56 43.95
CA ALA A 3 25.36 3.74 43.25
C ALA A 3 25.34 3.57 41.72
N ARG A 4 26.34 2.84 41.18
CA ARG A 4 26.44 2.47 39.77
C ARG A 4 25.31 1.54 39.30
N GLN A 5 24.90 0.57 40.13
CA GLN A 5 23.77 -0.33 39.80
C GLN A 5 22.43 0.40 39.84
N ARG A 6 22.24 1.35 40.76
CA ARG A 6 21.03 2.19 40.82
C ARG A 6 20.94 3.10 39.59
N PHE A 7 22.05 3.71 39.19
CA PHE A 7 22.11 4.53 37.99
C PHE A 7 21.82 3.72 36.71
N LEU A 8 22.41 2.53 36.58
CA LEU A 8 22.14 1.63 35.44
C LEU A 8 20.66 1.24 35.34
N LEU A 9 20.01 0.92 36.46
CA LEU A 9 18.58 0.59 36.45
C LEU A 9 17.70 1.78 36.10
N LEU A 10 18.02 2.97 36.61
CA LEU A 10 17.30 4.19 36.24
C LEU A 10 17.47 4.52 34.75
N LEU A 11 18.69 4.34 34.21
CA LEU A 11 18.96 4.54 32.79
C LEU A 11 18.17 3.56 31.92
N VAL A 12 18.18 2.26 32.27
CA VAL A 12 17.41 1.23 31.55
C VAL A 12 15.92 1.56 31.60
N PHE A 13 15.39 1.86 32.78
CA PHE A 13 13.99 2.24 32.95
C PHE A 13 13.61 3.44 32.07
N PHE A 14 14.44 4.49 32.08
CA PHE A 14 14.24 5.69 31.28
C PHE A 14 14.24 5.38 29.77
N ILE A 15 15.22 4.61 29.29
CA ILE A 15 15.30 4.19 27.89
C ILE A 15 14.06 3.38 27.51
N THR A 16 13.64 2.43 28.35
CA THR A 16 12.45 1.62 28.10
C THR A 16 11.18 2.48 28.03
N THR A 17 11.02 3.46 28.92
CA THR A 17 9.85 4.35 28.88
C THR A 17 9.85 5.22 27.63
N LEU A 18 11.02 5.73 27.22
CA LEU A 18 11.19 6.48 25.98
C LEU A 18 10.79 5.67 24.75
N ILE A 19 11.26 4.41 24.67
CA ILE A 19 10.92 3.50 23.58
C ILE A 19 9.41 3.23 23.55
N ILE A 20 8.80 2.88 24.69
CA ILE A 20 7.35 2.59 24.76
C ILE A 20 6.53 3.81 24.34
N THR A 21 6.90 5.00 24.83
CA THR A 21 6.19 6.25 24.51
C THR A 21 6.31 6.59 23.03
N TRP A 22 7.51 6.42 22.47
CA TRP A 22 7.77 6.64 21.05
C TRP A 22 6.99 5.65 20.16
N LEU A 23 6.93 4.39 20.55
CA LEU A 23 6.16 3.36 19.85
C LEU A 23 4.65 3.64 19.88
N TRP A 24 4.14 4.11 21.01
CA TRP A 24 2.73 4.49 21.15
C TRP A 24 2.39 5.69 20.27
N TRP A 25 3.26 6.71 20.23
CA TRP A 25 3.06 7.88 19.37
C TRP A 25 3.09 7.53 17.87
N ASN A 26 3.86 6.53 17.47
CA ASN A 26 4.00 6.13 16.07
C ASN A 26 2.94 5.11 15.62
N GLN A 27 2.05 4.69 16.52
CA GLN A 27 0.96 3.77 16.19
C GLN A 27 -0.07 4.50 15.33
N ARG A 28 -0.35 3.96 14.15
CA ARG A 28 -1.28 4.55 13.19
C ARG A 28 -2.70 4.05 13.44
N GLU A 29 -3.64 4.97 13.42
CA GLU A 29 -5.05 4.65 13.35
C GLU A 29 -5.37 4.21 11.92
N LYS A 30 -5.92 3.01 11.77
CA LYS A 30 -6.31 2.45 10.47
C LYS A 30 -7.51 3.25 9.97
N VAL A 31 -7.43 3.80 8.76
CA VAL A 31 -8.58 4.48 8.14
C VAL A 31 -9.55 3.43 7.63
N ASP A 32 -10.84 3.65 7.88
CA ASP A 32 -11.91 2.85 7.27
C ASP A 32 -12.09 3.30 5.82
N LEU A 33 -11.45 2.58 4.89
CA LEU A 33 -11.53 2.88 3.47
C LEU A 33 -12.94 2.67 2.89
N ALA A 34 -13.81 1.94 3.59
CA ALA A 34 -15.18 1.72 3.15
C ALA A 34 -16.05 2.99 3.25
N GLU A 35 -15.72 3.92 4.15
CA GLU A 35 -16.42 5.21 4.27
C GLU A 35 -16.26 6.07 3.00
N TYR A 36 -15.16 5.89 2.27
CA TYR A 36 -14.88 6.59 1.02
C TYR A 36 -15.42 5.85 -0.22
N ALA A 37 -15.92 4.63 -0.07
CA ALA A 37 -16.48 3.88 -1.18
C ALA A 37 -17.93 4.32 -1.47
N PRO A 38 -18.32 4.50 -2.75
CA PRO A 38 -19.71 4.78 -3.10
C PRO A 38 -20.67 3.70 -2.60
N ALA A 39 -21.85 4.10 -2.12
CA ALA A 39 -22.84 3.18 -1.55
C ALA A 39 -23.40 2.17 -2.57
N ASP A 40 -23.26 2.46 -3.86
CA ASP A 40 -23.65 1.64 -5.00
C ASP A 40 -22.52 0.72 -5.52
N ALA A 41 -21.41 0.61 -4.80
CA ALA A 41 -20.33 -0.32 -5.16
C ALA A 41 -20.82 -1.78 -5.21
N LEU A 42 -20.58 -2.45 -6.33
CA LEU A 42 -20.89 -3.87 -6.51
C LEU A 42 -19.89 -4.77 -5.78
N VAL A 43 -18.62 -4.37 -5.77
CA VAL A 43 -17.53 -5.11 -5.13
C VAL A 43 -16.59 -4.14 -4.44
N PHE A 44 -16.23 -4.44 -3.19
CA PHE A 44 -15.22 -3.71 -2.41
C PHE A 44 -14.18 -4.69 -1.91
N LEU A 45 -12.90 -4.45 -2.25
CA LEU A 45 -11.77 -5.25 -1.82
C LEU A 45 -10.75 -4.35 -1.15
N GLU A 46 -10.47 -4.59 0.13
CA GLU A 46 -9.54 -3.79 0.93
C GLU A 46 -8.28 -4.58 1.32
N ALA A 47 -7.15 -3.89 1.22
CA ALA A 47 -5.83 -4.36 1.55
C ALA A 47 -5.20 -3.39 2.57
N ASN A 48 -5.32 -3.74 3.85
CA ASN A 48 -4.81 -2.95 4.97
C ASN A 48 -3.29 -3.03 5.14
N GLU A 49 -2.68 -4.12 4.69
CA GLU A 49 -1.26 -4.41 4.89
C GLU A 49 -0.69 -5.00 3.60
N LEU A 50 -0.40 -4.12 2.63
CA LEU A 50 0.14 -4.51 1.32
C LEU A 50 1.37 -5.43 1.42
N PRO A 51 2.36 -5.20 2.29
CA PRO A 51 3.52 -6.09 2.40
C PRO A 51 3.13 -7.51 2.79
N HIS A 52 2.17 -7.67 3.70
CA HIS A 52 1.73 -8.99 4.17
C HIS A 52 0.96 -9.75 3.09
N ILE A 53 0.16 -9.04 2.28
CA ILE A 53 -0.55 -9.63 1.14
C ILE A 53 0.43 -10.06 0.06
N VAL A 54 1.41 -9.22 -0.27
CA VAL A 54 2.44 -9.55 -1.26
C VAL A 54 3.33 -10.68 -0.78
N GLU A 55 3.72 -10.70 0.50
CA GLU A 55 4.48 -11.81 1.09
C GLU A 55 3.71 -13.12 0.99
N ARG A 56 2.42 -13.11 1.37
CA ARG A 56 1.55 -14.30 1.25
C ARG A 56 1.36 -14.73 -0.19
N LEU A 57 1.12 -13.81 -1.11
CA LEU A 57 0.98 -14.09 -2.54
C LEU A 57 2.28 -14.69 -3.10
N ALA A 58 3.43 -14.09 -2.77
CA ALA A 58 4.75 -14.55 -3.19
C ALA A 58 5.12 -15.92 -2.60
N SER A 59 4.55 -16.27 -1.44
CA SER A 59 4.72 -17.58 -0.83
C SER A 59 3.92 -18.69 -1.52
N THR A 60 2.94 -18.37 -2.37
CA THR A 60 2.10 -19.37 -3.06
C THR A 60 2.87 -20.14 -4.12
N GLN A 61 2.52 -21.41 -4.32
CA GLN A 61 3.11 -22.25 -5.37
C GLN A 61 2.82 -21.69 -6.77
N ALA A 62 1.64 -21.11 -6.98
CA ALA A 62 1.27 -20.48 -8.24
C ALA A 62 2.19 -19.32 -8.60
N TRP A 63 2.47 -18.42 -7.64
CA TRP A 63 3.40 -17.32 -7.87
C TRP A 63 4.83 -17.79 -8.08
N ARG A 64 5.30 -18.78 -7.29
CA ARG A 64 6.64 -19.37 -7.46
C ARG A 64 6.85 -20.03 -8.82
N ALA A 65 5.79 -20.56 -9.43
CA ALA A 65 5.86 -21.13 -10.78
C ALA A 65 5.90 -20.04 -11.87
N LEU A 66 5.25 -18.89 -11.65
CA LEU A 66 5.09 -17.82 -12.65
C LEU A 66 6.19 -16.75 -12.59
N ALA A 67 6.67 -16.42 -11.38
CA ALA A 67 7.62 -15.33 -11.15
C ALA A 67 8.95 -15.50 -11.91
N PRO A 68 9.56 -16.70 -11.99
CA PRO A 68 10.79 -16.88 -12.78
C PRO A 68 10.57 -16.62 -14.27
N ALA A 69 9.42 -17.02 -14.82
CA ALA A 69 9.07 -16.78 -16.22
C ALA A 69 8.84 -15.29 -16.53
N ALA A 70 8.49 -14.50 -15.52
CA ALA A 70 8.36 -13.04 -15.60
C ALA A 70 9.66 -12.27 -15.25
N GLY A 71 10.76 -12.97 -14.93
CA GLY A 71 12.04 -12.35 -14.55
C GLY A 71 12.02 -11.72 -13.15
N LEU A 72 11.10 -12.12 -12.28
CA LEU A 72 10.94 -11.58 -10.93
C LEU A 72 11.52 -12.56 -9.90
N GLU A 73 12.81 -12.42 -9.59
CA GLU A 73 13.44 -13.08 -8.45
C GLU A 73 13.21 -12.23 -7.20
N ALA A 74 12.12 -12.48 -6.48
CA ALA A 74 11.90 -11.88 -5.17
C ALA A 74 12.15 -12.93 -4.10
N ASP A 75 13.11 -12.69 -3.20
CA ASP A 75 13.22 -13.43 -1.94
C ASP A 75 12.21 -12.81 -0.95
N PRO A 76 11.06 -13.45 -0.71
CA PRO A 76 9.97 -12.86 0.06
C PRO A 76 10.33 -12.73 1.55
N THR A 77 11.30 -13.51 2.03
CA THR A 77 11.61 -13.62 3.47
C THR A 77 12.45 -12.44 3.98
N GLN A 78 13.27 -11.84 3.13
CA GLN A 78 14.14 -10.73 3.52
C GLN A 78 13.39 -9.38 3.57
N PHE A 79 12.33 -9.23 2.78
CA PHE A 79 11.52 -8.01 2.69
C PHE A 79 10.41 -7.91 3.75
N GLY A 80 9.85 -9.02 4.23
CA GLY A 80 8.70 -9.02 5.17
C GLY A 80 9.00 -8.40 6.54
N TRP A 81 10.12 -8.76 7.17
CA TRP A 81 10.48 -8.23 8.48
C TRP A 81 10.94 -6.77 8.42
N LEU A 82 11.68 -6.38 7.37
CA LEU A 82 12.11 -4.99 7.16
C LEU A 82 10.95 -4.06 6.86
N SER A 83 9.97 -4.50 6.06
CA SER A 83 8.76 -3.72 5.78
C SER A 83 7.88 -3.57 7.01
N THR A 84 7.76 -4.61 7.85
CA THR A 84 7.04 -4.54 9.13
C THR A 84 7.69 -3.54 10.08
N LEU A 85 9.03 -3.60 10.22
CA LEU A 85 9.76 -2.63 11.03
C LEU A 85 9.65 -1.22 10.46
N ALA A 86 9.79 -1.03 9.15
CA ALA A 86 9.65 0.28 8.52
C ALA A 86 8.25 0.87 8.73
N GLY A 87 7.21 0.04 8.62
CA GLY A 87 5.83 0.45 8.88
C GLY A 87 5.57 0.81 10.34
N TRP A 88 6.22 0.11 11.27
CA TRP A 88 6.06 0.37 12.69
C TRP A 88 6.94 1.50 13.23
N THR A 89 8.12 1.70 12.66
CA THR A 89 9.16 2.61 13.18
C THR A 89 9.32 3.90 12.39
N SER A 90 8.76 3.98 11.17
CA SER A 90 9.10 5.04 10.19
C SER A 90 10.59 5.05 9.79
N ILE A 91 11.37 4.04 10.16
CA ILE A 91 12.81 3.99 9.89
C ILE A 91 13.03 3.16 8.63
N GLY A 92 13.51 3.81 7.57
CA GLY A 92 13.82 3.17 6.29
C GLY A 92 13.77 4.15 5.11
N PRO A 93 14.06 3.68 3.88
CA PRO A 93 13.85 4.47 2.67
C PRO A 93 12.40 4.96 2.57
N ALA A 94 12.20 6.17 2.03
CA ALA A 94 10.89 6.82 2.01
C ALA A 94 9.83 5.97 1.29
N GLU A 95 10.22 5.31 0.20
CA GLU A 95 9.37 4.42 -0.59
C GLU A 95 8.92 3.20 0.23
N LEU A 96 9.82 2.63 1.04
CA LEU A 96 9.51 1.49 1.91
C LEU A 96 8.58 1.90 3.05
N VAL A 97 8.76 3.09 3.63
CA VAL A 97 7.89 3.61 4.69
C VAL A 97 6.49 3.90 4.14
N ILE A 98 6.37 4.50 2.94
CA ILE A 98 5.08 4.74 2.30
C ILE A 98 4.40 3.41 1.98
N TYR A 99 5.13 2.49 1.34
CA TYR A 99 4.58 1.19 0.93
C TYR A 99 4.13 0.33 2.11
N SER A 100 4.93 0.30 3.19
CA SER A 100 4.61 -0.49 4.39
C SER A 100 3.39 0.01 5.15
N ARG A 101 2.94 1.24 4.85
CA ARG A 101 1.85 1.89 5.57
C ARG A 101 0.68 2.28 4.67
N ALA A 102 0.76 1.93 3.39
CA ALA A 102 -0.31 2.22 2.46
C ALA A 102 -1.46 1.23 2.67
N GLN A 103 -2.67 1.76 2.84
CA GLN A 103 -3.91 1.00 2.75
C GLN A 103 -4.46 1.21 1.33
N LEU A 104 -4.97 0.15 0.71
CA LEU A 104 -5.46 0.19 -0.66
C LEU A 104 -6.84 -0.47 -0.73
N ALA A 105 -7.77 0.12 -1.47
CA ALA A 105 -9.04 -0.50 -1.78
C ALA A 105 -9.36 -0.41 -3.27
N VAL A 106 -9.88 -1.50 -3.84
CA VAL A 106 -10.42 -1.55 -5.19
C VAL A 106 -11.93 -1.63 -5.09
N VAL A 107 -12.61 -0.70 -5.76
CA VAL A 107 -14.06 -0.59 -5.77
C VAL A 107 -14.55 -0.81 -7.19
N VAL A 108 -15.41 -1.79 -7.42
CA VAL A 108 -16.09 -1.97 -8.72
C VAL A 108 -17.47 -1.33 -8.62
N LEU A 109 -17.69 -0.30 -9.44
CA LEU A 109 -18.90 0.51 -9.44
C LEU A 109 -19.97 -0.09 -10.37
N GLY A 110 -19.55 -0.74 -11.46
CA GLY A 110 -20.49 -1.20 -12.46
C GLY A 110 -19.83 -1.89 -13.64
N PHE A 111 -20.68 -2.38 -14.54
CA PHE A 111 -20.29 -2.86 -15.85
C PHE A 111 -21.20 -2.22 -16.87
N ASP A 112 -20.62 -1.46 -17.79
CA ASP A 112 -21.35 -0.99 -18.96
C ASP A 112 -21.31 -2.09 -20.02
N ALA A 113 -22.47 -2.46 -20.53
CA ALA A 113 -22.58 -3.33 -21.70
C ALA A 113 -23.04 -2.48 -22.89
N ALA A 114 -22.21 -2.42 -23.94
CA ALA A 114 -22.64 -1.89 -25.22
C ALA A 114 -23.19 -3.06 -26.05
N GLU A 115 -24.51 -3.11 -26.22
CA GLU A 115 -25.15 -4.04 -27.16
C GLU A 115 -25.13 -3.43 -28.55
N GLU A 116 -24.11 -3.76 -29.34
CA GLU A 116 -24.13 -3.55 -30.79
C GLU A 116 -24.75 -4.78 -31.47
N PRO A 117 -25.86 -4.63 -32.23
CA PRO A 117 -26.50 -5.75 -32.91
C PRO A 117 -25.53 -6.48 -33.84
N GLY A 118 -25.22 -7.74 -33.53
CA GLY A 118 -24.33 -8.59 -34.32
C GLY A 118 -22.84 -8.56 -33.94
N ALA A 119 -22.45 -7.80 -32.91
CA ALA A 119 -21.11 -7.80 -32.35
C ALA A 119 -21.02 -8.64 -31.06
N ALA A 120 -19.81 -9.04 -30.69
CA ALA A 120 -19.57 -9.69 -29.40
C ALA A 120 -19.89 -8.71 -28.25
N LEU A 121 -20.52 -9.23 -27.19
CA LEU A 121 -20.89 -8.45 -25.99
C LEU A 121 -19.66 -7.72 -25.43
N ASN A 122 -19.66 -6.38 -25.52
CA ASN A 122 -18.57 -5.55 -25.05
C ASN A 122 -18.87 -5.07 -23.63
N ILE A 123 -18.22 -5.69 -22.64
CA ILE A 123 -18.36 -5.37 -21.22
C ILE A 123 -17.21 -4.46 -20.80
N ARG A 124 -17.53 -3.25 -20.32
CA ARG A 124 -16.57 -2.30 -19.76
C ARG A 124 -16.76 -2.18 -18.25
N PRO A 125 -15.85 -2.70 -17.43
CA PRO A 125 -15.91 -2.50 -15.99
C PRO A 125 -15.62 -1.04 -15.62
N GLN A 126 -16.43 -0.47 -14.73
CA GLN A 126 -16.14 0.78 -14.05
C GLN A 126 -15.59 0.45 -12.65
N ALA A 127 -14.36 0.87 -12.38
CA ALA A 127 -13.71 0.64 -11.10
C ALA A 127 -12.93 1.87 -10.63
N ALA A 128 -12.83 2.03 -9.31
CA ALA A 128 -12.04 3.04 -8.63
C ALA A 128 -10.97 2.36 -7.76
N LEU A 129 -9.80 3.01 -7.66
CA LEU A 129 -8.71 2.61 -6.79
C LEU A 129 -8.51 3.68 -5.72
N LEU A 130 -8.74 3.32 -4.46
CA LEU A 130 -8.51 4.15 -3.29
C LEU A 130 -7.15 3.79 -2.69
N VAL A 131 -6.33 4.79 -2.39
CA VAL A 131 -5.00 4.60 -1.78
C VAL A 131 -4.82 5.61 -0.67
N GLU A 132 -4.74 5.14 0.58
CA GLU A 132 -4.37 5.94 1.74
C GLU A 132 -2.90 5.69 2.05
N THR A 133 -2.09 6.74 2.05
CA THR A 133 -0.63 6.63 2.24
C THR A 133 -0.14 7.22 3.56
N HIS A 134 -1.03 7.88 4.31
CA HIS A 134 -0.71 8.59 5.56
C HIS A 134 0.55 9.46 5.41
N SER A 135 0.62 10.15 4.28
CA SER A 135 1.68 11.05 3.85
C SER A 135 1.04 12.36 3.42
N SER A 136 1.81 13.46 3.38
CA SER A 136 1.32 14.76 2.93
C SER A 136 0.82 14.71 1.48
N ASP A 137 -0.27 15.41 1.18
CA ASP A 137 -0.92 15.49 -0.15
C ASP A 137 0.07 15.72 -1.30
N SER A 138 1.01 16.64 -1.13
CA SER A 138 2.03 16.96 -2.14
C SER A 138 2.93 15.77 -2.51
N ARG A 139 3.22 14.88 -1.55
CA ARG A 139 3.99 13.65 -1.80
C ARG A 139 3.13 12.58 -2.47
N ALA A 140 1.86 12.48 -2.10
CA ALA A 140 0.93 11.56 -2.73
C ALA A 140 0.70 11.93 -4.21
N GLN A 141 0.51 13.22 -4.51
CA GLN A 141 0.26 13.72 -5.86
C GLN A 141 1.42 13.41 -6.82
N ILE A 142 2.67 13.66 -6.40
CA ILE A 142 3.87 13.32 -7.19
C ILE A 142 3.92 11.83 -7.52
N LEU A 143 3.54 10.98 -6.55
CA LEU A 143 3.54 9.53 -6.75
C LEU A 143 2.42 9.09 -7.71
N VAL A 144 1.22 9.65 -7.56
CA VAL A 144 0.06 9.36 -8.42
C VAL A 144 0.36 9.76 -9.87
N ASP A 145 0.85 10.97 -10.10
CA ASP A 145 1.17 11.45 -11.46
C ASP A 145 2.21 10.55 -12.13
N LYS A 146 3.23 10.15 -11.39
CA LYS A 146 4.27 9.25 -11.89
C LYS A 146 3.72 7.86 -12.23
N ILE A 147 2.96 7.24 -11.33
CA ILE A 147 2.40 5.90 -11.54
C ILE A 147 1.40 5.92 -12.69
N ALA A 148 0.52 6.91 -12.75
CA ALA A 148 -0.46 7.05 -13.81
C ALA A 148 0.23 7.27 -15.16
N ALA A 149 1.30 8.08 -15.22
CA ALA A 149 2.03 8.34 -16.45
C ALA A 149 2.82 7.11 -16.93
N ASP A 150 3.40 6.35 -16.00
CA ASP A 150 4.10 5.10 -16.34
C ASP A 150 3.13 4.00 -16.77
N PHE A 151 1.98 3.87 -16.09
CA PHE A 151 0.93 2.92 -16.48
C PHE A 151 0.38 3.25 -17.87
N ALA A 152 -0.02 4.50 -18.07
CA ALA A 152 -0.61 4.93 -19.32
C ALA A 152 0.40 4.82 -20.48
N ARG A 153 1.70 5.04 -20.21
CA ARG A 153 2.74 4.78 -21.21
C ARG A 153 2.87 3.32 -21.60
N ARG A 154 2.85 2.42 -20.61
CA ARG A 154 2.98 0.96 -20.84
C ARG A 154 1.75 0.36 -21.50
N ALA A 155 0.56 0.79 -21.10
CA ALA A 155 -0.70 0.25 -21.60
C ALA A 155 -1.11 0.85 -22.95
N TYR A 156 -0.84 2.14 -23.18
CA TYR A 156 -1.39 2.90 -24.30
C TYR A 156 -0.36 3.68 -25.14
N GLY A 157 0.94 3.62 -24.83
CA GLY A 157 1.99 4.28 -25.63
C GLY A 157 2.41 5.66 -25.11
N THR A 158 2.03 6.77 -25.75
CA THR A 158 2.33 8.14 -25.28
C THR A 158 1.04 8.93 -25.10
N PRO A 159 0.37 8.81 -23.93
CA PRO A 159 -0.89 9.49 -23.68
C PRO A 159 -0.68 10.95 -23.27
N GLN A 160 -1.60 11.83 -23.70
CA GLN A 160 -1.70 13.20 -23.18
C GLN A 160 -2.54 13.19 -21.89
N MET A 161 -1.94 13.58 -20.77
CA MET A 161 -2.67 13.74 -19.50
C MET A 161 -3.42 15.07 -19.48
N SER A 162 -4.70 15.02 -19.11
CA SER A 162 -5.52 16.19 -18.80
C SER A 162 -5.84 16.15 -17.32
N SER A 163 -5.38 17.14 -16.55
CA SER A 163 -5.85 17.38 -15.18
C SER A 163 -6.92 18.46 -15.22
N ARG A 164 -8.14 18.13 -14.78
CA ARG A 164 -9.14 19.14 -14.44
C ARG A 164 -9.07 19.32 -12.92
N VAL A 165 -8.57 20.48 -12.50
CA VAL A 165 -8.65 20.97 -11.13
C VAL A 165 -9.91 21.84 -11.08
N GLU A 166 -10.90 21.42 -10.30
CA GLU A 166 -11.97 22.31 -9.81
C GLU A 166 -11.65 22.73 -8.38
#